data_AF-A0A7S1ZUU9-F1
#
_entry.id   AF-A0A7S1ZUU9-F1
#
_cell.length_a   1.000
_cell.length_b   1.000
_cell.length_c   1.000
_cell.angle_alpha   90.00
_cell.angle_beta   90.00
_cell.angle_gamma   90.00
#
_symmetry.space_group_name_H-M   'P 1'
#
loop_
_entity.id
_entity.type
_entity.pdbx_description
1 polymer ?
#
loop_
_entity_poly.entity_id
_entity_poly.type
_entity_poly.pdbx_seq_one_letter_code
_entity_poly.pdbx_strand_id
1 'polypeptide(L)'
;MYIRHSFLPIPADEKVLSKSHLTEIGRIGALTAIFRDALTELPNTHQSKGPVESYPTCCYQSFGSYFSSALNSLPKELETIFDSSLPKSSATVEKTLEIILHLTELLDAAFKLTKENPLYVKRPFLLTQLRAGTKFLEVFVGQAVDFLQAHFQQHENAVISIIKQTQTSTRQLGNIISHGKREKDSNLIKESPRTKKILETFVHKIKVLMRKNGCVTALWAGNLKMKHIDGSVVEDNLEPDEEDEENDVGSNEEEEDGSGTESESENEYDTDE
;
A
#
# COMPACT_ATOMS: atom_id res chain seq x y z
N MET A 1 -13.52 2.25 18.22
CA MET A 1 -13.79 1.69 19.56
C MET A 1 -13.25 0.26 19.68
N TYR A 2 -13.52 -0.64 18.74
CA TYR A 2 -12.99 -2.02 18.74
C TYR A 2 -11.45 -2.13 18.65
N ILE A 3 -10.81 -1.56 17.61
CA ILE A 3 -9.34 -1.64 17.36
C ILE A 3 -8.49 -1.24 18.57
N ARG A 4 -8.93 -0.23 19.34
CA ARG A 4 -8.18 0.28 20.50
C ARG A 4 -8.11 -0.75 21.64
N HIS A 5 -9.10 -1.63 21.74
CA HIS A 5 -9.21 -2.67 22.77
C HIS A 5 -8.84 -4.07 22.25
N SER A 6 -8.67 -4.25 20.94
CA SER A 6 -8.24 -5.51 20.31
C SER A 6 -6.72 -5.73 20.33
N PHE A 7 -5.99 -5.03 21.21
CA PHE A 7 -4.55 -5.20 21.31
C PHE A 7 -4.23 -6.50 22.06
N LEU A 8 -3.56 -7.43 21.39
CA LEU A 8 -2.96 -8.60 21.99
C LEU A 8 -1.50 -8.29 22.33
N PRO A 9 -1.06 -8.54 23.57
CA PRO A 9 0.32 -8.27 23.96
C PRO A 9 1.26 -9.10 23.10
N ILE A 10 2.34 -8.49 22.61
CA ILE A 10 3.40 -9.18 21.88
C ILE A 10 4.09 -10.13 22.89
N PRO A 11 4.04 -11.47 22.70
CA PRO A 11 4.68 -12.40 23.63
C PRO A 11 6.17 -12.07 23.85
N ALA A 12 6.67 -12.20 25.07
CA ALA A 12 8.10 -11.96 25.35
C ALA A 12 9.00 -13.14 24.95
N ASP A 13 8.44 -14.35 24.84
CA ASP A 13 9.17 -15.56 24.48
C ASP A 13 9.35 -15.67 22.96
N GLU A 14 10.60 -15.62 22.50
CA GLU A 14 11.00 -15.66 21.09
C GLU A 14 10.57 -16.97 20.37
N LYS A 15 10.51 -18.10 21.08
CA LYS A 15 10.06 -19.38 20.50
C LYS A 15 8.55 -19.41 20.32
N VAL A 16 7.81 -18.73 21.19
CA VAL A 16 6.36 -18.56 21.06
C VAL A 16 6.07 -17.58 19.92
N LEU A 17 6.81 -16.46 19.87
CA LEU A 17 6.68 -15.45 18.82
C LEU A 17 6.90 -16.01 17.42
N SER A 18 8.00 -16.74 17.21
CA SER A 18 8.32 -17.30 15.89
C SER A 18 7.25 -18.25 15.36
N LYS A 19 6.53 -18.95 16.24
CA LYS A 19 5.46 -19.91 15.90
C LYS A 19 4.05 -19.32 15.91
N SER A 20 3.85 -18.14 16.50
CA SER A 20 2.54 -17.52 16.60
C SER A 20 1.99 -17.12 15.24
N HIS A 21 0.67 -17.17 15.10
CA HIS A 21 -0.01 -16.68 13.91
C HIS A 21 0.02 -15.14 13.89
N LEU A 22 0.13 -14.52 12.72
CA LEU A 22 0.24 -13.05 12.61
C LEU A 22 -0.94 -12.33 13.29
N THR A 23 -2.13 -12.93 13.27
CA THR A 23 -3.34 -12.34 13.88
C THR A 23 -3.30 -12.29 15.41
N GLU A 24 -2.40 -13.04 16.04
CA GLU A 24 -2.23 -13.10 17.50
C GLU A 24 -1.25 -12.04 18.04
N ILE A 25 -0.64 -11.26 17.14
CA ILE A 25 0.39 -10.26 17.48
C ILE A 25 -0.22 -8.86 17.39
N GLY A 26 -0.18 -8.12 18.51
CA GLY A 26 -0.56 -6.72 18.54
C GLY A 26 -2.01 -6.50 18.10
N ARG A 27 -2.24 -5.60 17.15
CA ARG A 27 -3.57 -5.36 16.53
C ARG A 27 -3.71 -5.96 15.15
N ILE A 28 -2.76 -6.76 14.68
CA ILE A 28 -2.71 -7.24 13.29
C ILE A 28 -3.99 -7.99 12.92
N GLY A 29 -4.47 -8.89 13.79
CA GLY A 29 -5.72 -9.62 13.54
C GLY A 29 -6.93 -8.71 13.35
N ALA A 30 -7.11 -7.72 14.23
CA ALA A 30 -8.20 -6.78 14.15
C ALA A 30 -8.11 -5.85 12.92
N LEU A 31 -6.89 -5.42 12.55
CA LEU A 31 -6.67 -4.61 11.35
C LEU A 31 -6.95 -5.40 10.07
N THR A 32 -6.53 -6.68 10.04
CA THR A 32 -6.80 -7.59 8.93
C THR A 32 -8.28 -7.76 8.72
N ALA A 33 -9.01 -8.11 9.77
CA ALA A 33 -10.46 -8.30 9.74
C ALA A 33 -11.20 -7.04 9.23
N ILE A 34 -10.77 -5.86 9.66
CA ILE A 34 -11.42 -4.61 9.23
C ILE A 34 -11.11 -4.29 7.77
N PHE A 35 -9.87 -4.41 7.33
CA PHE A 35 -9.51 -4.04 5.96
C PHE A 35 -9.91 -5.09 4.91
N ARG A 36 -9.82 -6.38 5.23
CA ARG A 36 -10.05 -7.48 4.28
C ARG A 36 -11.45 -8.07 4.33
N ASP A 37 -12.11 -8.02 5.49
CA ASP A 37 -13.45 -8.61 5.64
C ASP A 37 -14.50 -7.50 5.70
N ALA A 38 -14.34 -6.47 6.54
CA ALA A 38 -15.38 -5.45 6.68
C ALA A 38 -15.38 -4.41 5.54
N LEU A 39 -14.25 -3.73 5.30
CA LEU A 39 -14.21 -2.57 4.40
C LEU A 39 -14.24 -2.95 2.91
N THR A 40 -13.64 -4.07 2.53
CA THR A 40 -13.65 -4.62 1.16
C THR A 40 -14.95 -5.31 0.79
N GLU A 41 -15.72 -5.83 1.74
CA GLU A 41 -17.06 -6.36 1.46
C GLU A 41 -18.11 -5.26 1.29
N LEU A 42 -17.93 -4.10 1.93
CA LEU A 42 -18.92 -3.01 1.87
C LEU A 42 -19.27 -2.58 0.43
N PRO A 43 -18.32 -2.37 -0.51
CA PRO A 43 -18.61 -2.14 -1.92
C PRO A 43 -19.54 -3.20 -2.56
N ASN A 44 -19.41 -4.47 -2.16
CA ASN A 44 -20.12 -5.62 -2.74
C ASN A 44 -21.55 -5.77 -2.22
N THR A 45 -21.92 -5.00 -1.19
CA THR A 45 -23.29 -4.96 -0.69
C THR A 45 -24.23 -4.24 -1.66
N HIS A 46 -25.54 -4.48 -1.55
CA HIS A 46 -26.53 -3.82 -2.41
C HIS A 46 -26.39 -2.30 -2.37
N GLN A 47 -26.09 -1.70 -3.53
CA GLN A 47 -25.82 -0.27 -3.73
C GLN A 47 -24.64 0.29 -2.89
N SER A 48 -23.72 -0.57 -2.43
CA SER A 48 -22.60 -0.19 -1.56
C SER A 48 -23.03 0.55 -0.28
N LYS A 49 -24.24 0.26 0.21
CA LYS A 49 -24.82 0.90 1.40
C LYS A 49 -24.59 0.10 2.69
N GLY A 50 -24.36 -1.20 2.58
CA GLY A 50 -24.34 -2.13 3.71
C GLY A 50 -25.73 -2.40 4.29
N PRO A 51 -25.81 -3.04 5.46
CA PRO A 51 -24.69 -3.50 6.28
C PRO A 51 -23.93 -4.69 5.67
N VAL A 52 -22.67 -4.84 6.04
CA VAL A 52 -21.90 -6.07 5.79
C VAL A 52 -22.43 -7.18 6.69
N GLU A 53 -22.65 -8.39 6.16
CA GLU A 53 -23.32 -9.48 6.87
C GLU A 53 -22.59 -9.88 8.17
N SER A 54 -21.28 -10.09 8.07
CA SER A 54 -20.40 -10.42 9.20
C SER A 54 -20.14 -9.23 10.14
N TYR A 55 -20.44 -8.01 9.69
CA TYR A 55 -20.20 -6.77 10.43
C TYR A 55 -21.42 -5.85 10.33
N PRO A 56 -22.50 -6.10 11.11
CA PRO A 56 -23.77 -5.37 10.98
C PRO A 56 -23.67 -3.85 11.19
N THR A 57 -22.63 -3.39 11.87
CA THR A 57 -22.31 -1.99 12.12
C THR A 57 -21.43 -1.36 11.04
N CYS A 58 -20.92 -2.13 10.08
CA CYS A 58 -20.17 -1.65 8.91
C CYS A 58 -21.14 -1.36 7.76
N CYS A 59 -21.39 -0.08 7.52
CA CYS A 59 -22.27 0.43 6.48
C CYS A 59 -21.72 1.74 5.93
N TYR A 60 -22.37 2.30 4.91
CA TYR A 60 -21.95 3.57 4.32
C TYR A 60 -21.79 4.71 5.33
N GLN A 61 -22.70 4.82 6.31
CA GLN A 61 -22.63 5.86 7.33
C GLN A 61 -21.46 5.68 8.31
N SER A 62 -21.08 4.44 8.61
CA SER A 62 -20.01 4.14 9.56
C SER A 62 -18.64 3.94 8.90
N PHE A 63 -18.58 3.80 7.57
CA PHE A 63 -17.36 3.58 6.79
C PHE A 63 -16.23 4.51 7.21
N GLY A 64 -16.48 5.82 7.28
CA GLY A 64 -15.44 6.79 7.65
C GLY A 64 -14.85 6.54 9.03
N SER A 65 -15.65 6.06 9.99
CA SER A 65 -15.17 5.74 11.34
C SER A 65 -14.29 4.48 11.33
N TYR A 66 -14.68 3.44 10.59
CA TYR A 66 -13.89 2.22 10.42
C TYR A 66 -12.58 2.52 9.68
N PHE A 67 -12.69 3.13 8.51
CA PHE A 67 -11.58 3.47 7.63
C PHE A 67 -10.55 4.34 8.33
N SER A 68 -10.95 5.50 8.87
CA SER A 68 -10.01 6.41 9.53
C SER A 68 -9.42 5.79 10.80
N SER A 69 -10.17 5.00 11.57
CA SER A 69 -9.63 4.38 12.79
C SER A 69 -8.59 3.30 12.46
N ALA A 70 -8.88 2.43 11.49
CA ALA A 70 -7.97 1.36 11.08
C ALA A 70 -6.71 1.93 10.43
N LEU A 71 -6.87 2.87 9.51
CA LEU A 71 -5.75 3.44 8.79
C LEU A 71 -4.80 4.24 9.69
N ASN A 72 -5.32 5.00 10.65
CA ASN A 72 -4.48 5.69 11.64
C ASN A 72 -3.82 4.76 12.67
N SER A 73 -4.19 3.48 12.70
CA SER A 73 -3.60 2.48 13.59
C SER A 73 -2.43 1.74 12.93
N LEU A 74 -2.36 1.64 11.60
CA LEU A 74 -1.26 0.97 10.89
C LEU A 74 0.13 1.54 11.23
N PRO A 75 0.38 2.88 11.20
CA PRO A 75 1.69 3.41 11.55
C PRO A 75 2.10 3.10 13.00
N LYS A 76 1.11 3.15 13.91
CA LYS A 76 1.34 2.88 15.34
C LYS A 76 1.66 1.43 15.59
N GLU A 77 1.04 0.54 14.81
CA GLU A 77 1.32 -0.89 14.89
C GLU A 77 2.73 -1.17 14.42
N LEU A 78 3.15 -0.61 13.30
CA LEU A 78 4.51 -0.73 12.80
C LEU A 78 5.54 -0.22 13.84
N GLU A 79 5.29 0.95 14.44
CA GLU A 79 6.12 1.52 15.52
C GLU A 79 6.19 0.57 16.73
N THR A 80 5.05 0.02 17.15
CA THR A 80 4.98 -0.92 18.29
C THR A 80 5.79 -2.20 18.00
N ILE A 81 5.77 -2.70 16.77
CA ILE A 81 6.57 -3.85 16.35
C ILE A 81 8.06 -3.53 16.45
N PHE A 82 8.49 -2.36 15.99
CA PHE A 82 9.91 -1.98 16.05
C PHE A 82 10.41 -1.68 17.47
N ASP A 83 9.54 -1.19 18.35
CA ASP A 83 9.88 -0.96 19.76
C ASP A 83 9.97 -2.28 20.55
N SER A 84 9.35 -3.35 20.06
CA SER A 84 9.31 -4.66 20.72
C SER A 84 10.65 -5.43 20.66
N SER A 85 10.64 -6.69 21.11
CA SER A 85 11.77 -7.62 20.99
C SER A 85 11.88 -8.29 19.61
N LEU A 86 10.82 -8.25 18.79
CA LEU A 86 10.74 -8.92 17.48
C LEU A 86 11.90 -8.58 16.52
N PRO A 87 12.23 -7.30 16.25
CA PRO A 87 13.31 -6.98 15.31
C PRO A 87 14.71 -7.19 15.92
N LYS A 88 14.82 -7.48 17.22
CA LYS A 88 16.10 -7.57 17.95
C LYS A 88 16.63 -9.00 18.03
N SER A 89 15.77 -10.01 17.86
CA SER A 89 16.18 -11.42 17.90
C SER A 89 16.31 -12.00 16.48
N SER A 90 17.39 -12.75 16.26
CA SER A 90 17.59 -13.51 15.03
C SER A 90 16.53 -14.58 14.82
N ALA A 91 15.91 -15.10 15.90
CA ALA A 91 14.89 -16.14 15.83
C ALA A 91 13.53 -15.62 15.31
N THR A 92 13.33 -14.30 15.29
CA THR A 92 12.06 -13.66 14.92
C THR A 92 12.17 -12.79 13.67
N VAL A 93 13.28 -12.89 12.93
CA VAL A 93 13.51 -12.09 11.70
C VAL A 93 12.45 -12.37 10.65
N GLU A 94 12.21 -13.65 10.33
CA GLU A 94 11.20 -14.05 9.34
C GLU A 94 9.80 -13.55 9.73
N LYS A 95 9.43 -13.72 11.01
CA LYS A 95 8.16 -13.22 11.53
C LYS A 95 8.05 -11.71 11.41
N THR A 96 9.14 -10.98 11.68
CA THR A 96 9.18 -9.52 11.55
C THR A 96 9.00 -9.10 10.09
N LEU A 97 9.65 -9.78 9.13
CA LEU A 97 9.47 -9.54 7.70
C LEU A 97 8.02 -9.81 7.25
N GLU A 98 7.42 -10.92 7.68
CA GLU A 98 6.01 -11.24 7.42
C GLU A 98 5.08 -10.13 7.94
N ILE A 99 5.31 -9.64 9.16
CA ILE A 99 4.51 -8.56 9.76
C ILE A 99 4.64 -7.27 8.94
N ILE A 100 5.86 -6.88 8.56
CA ILE A 100 6.10 -5.66 7.76
C ILE A 100 5.38 -5.78 6.41
N LEU A 101 5.52 -6.92 5.73
CA LEU A 101 4.84 -7.17 4.45
C LEU A 101 3.33 -7.04 4.62
N HIS A 102 2.76 -7.76 5.59
CA HIS A 102 1.32 -7.77 5.85
C HIS A 102 0.77 -6.39 6.19
N LEU A 103 1.45 -5.61 7.04
CA LEU A 103 1.04 -4.24 7.34
C LEU A 103 1.06 -3.33 6.10
N THR A 104 2.00 -3.56 5.19
CA THR A 104 2.10 -2.82 3.91
C THR A 104 0.99 -3.24 2.94
N GLU A 105 0.62 -4.52 2.91
CA GLU A 105 -0.53 -5.01 2.15
C GLU A 105 -1.86 -4.44 2.68
N LEU A 106 -2.02 -4.30 4.00
CA LEU A 106 -3.20 -3.66 4.58
C LEU A 106 -3.29 -2.16 4.23
N LEU A 107 -2.14 -1.47 4.17
CA LEU A 107 -2.08 -0.09 3.69
C LEU A 107 -2.53 0.01 2.23
N ASP A 108 -2.06 -0.89 1.38
CA ASP A 108 -2.43 -0.96 -0.03
C ASP A 108 -3.92 -1.29 -0.23
N ALA A 109 -4.47 -2.23 0.54
CA ALA A 109 -5.90 -2.52 0.55
C ALA A 109 -6.73 -1.27 0.90
N ALA A 110 -6.29 -0.49 1.90
CA ALA A 110 -6.94 0.78 2.25
C ALA A 110 -6.91 1.79 1.09
N PHE A 111 -5.85 1.76 0.28
CA PHE A 111 -5.65 2.65 -0.86
C PHE A 111 -6.48 2.25 -2.08
N LYS A 112 -6.56 0.96 -2.38
CA LYS A 112 -7.42 0.38 -3.43
C LYS A 112 -8.89 0.71 -3.20
N LEU A 113 -9.38 0.62 -1.96
CA LEU A 113 -10.77 0.94 -1.61
C LEU A 113 -11.24 2.32 -2.08
N THR A 114 -10.37 3.33 -2.01
CA THR A 114 -10.72 4.66 -2.52
C THR A 114 -10.45 4.82 -4.00
N LYS A 115 -9.47 4.08 -4.55
CA LYS A 115 -9.10 4.17 -5.97
C LYS A 115 -10.18 3.56 -6.85
N GLU A 116 -10.69 2.40 -6.48
CA GLU A 116 -11.61 1.57 -7.26
C GLU A 116 -13.08 1.95 -7.06
N ASN A 117 -13.39 2.74 -6.03
CA ASN A 117 -14.77 3.09 -5.69
C ASN A 117 -14.99 4.62 -5.71
N PRO A 118 -15.67 5.16 -6.74
CA PRO A 118 -15.98 6.59 -6.84
C PRO A 118 -16.73 7.16 -5.63
N LEU A 119 -17.51 6.35 -4.91
CA LEU A 119 -18.22 6.77 -3.70
C LEU A 119 -17.28 7.10 -2.54
N TYR A 120 -16.07 6.56 -2.57
CA TYR A 120 -15.04 6.70 -1.55
C TYR A 120 -13.86 7.59 -1.98
N VAL A 121 -13.88 8.11 -3.22
CA VAL A 121 -13.01 9.23 -3.65
C VAL A 121 -13.53 10.55 -3.06
N LYS A 122 -13.61 10.62 -1.72
CA LYS A 122 -14.04 11.82 -0.99
C LYS A 122 -12.86 12.41 -0.26
N ARG A 123 -12.80 13.75 -0.25
CA ARG A 123 -11.75 14.52 0.42
C ARG A 123 -11.37 14.00 1.82
N PRO A 124 -12.31 13.69 2.75
CA PRO A 124 -11.92 13.23 4.09
C PRO A 124 -11.13 11.92 4.08
N PHE A 125 -11.42 11.02 3.14
CA PHE A 125 -10.75 9.72 3.03
C PHE A 125 -9.37 9.88 2.39
N LEU A 126 -9.28 10.64 1.29
CA LEU A 126 -8.01 10.96 0.63
C LEU A 126 -7.03 11.69 1.58
N LEU A 127 -7.53 12.65 2.36
CA LEU A 127 -6.70 13.36 3.34
C LEU A 127 -6.24 12.43 4.47
N THR A 128 -7.10 11.49 4.90
CA THR A 128 -6.73 10.50 5.92
C THR A 128 -5.67 9.55 5.39
N GLN A 129 -5.78 9.09 4.14
CA GLN A 129 -4.77 8.27 3.47
C GLN A 129 -3.45 8.99 3.34
N LEU A 130 -3.46 10.24 2.88
CA LEU A 130 -2.24 11.03 2.73
C LEU A 130 -1.52 11.17 4.07
N ARG A 131 -2.24 11.52 5.14
CA ARG A 131 -1.65 11.69 6.48
C ARG A 131 -1.15 10.40 7.11
N ALA A 132 -1.96 9.34 7.06
CA ALA A 132 -1.62 8.07 7.69
C ALA A 132 -0.55 7.31 6.89
N GLY A 133 -0.63 7.33 5.55
CA GLY A 133 0.38 6.78 4.66
C GLY A 133 1.74 7.50 4.82
N THR A 134 1.75 8.83 4.88
CA THR A 134 2.97 9.59 5.19
C THR A 134 3.58 9.18 6.52
N LYS A 135 2.77 9.03 7.58
CA LYS A 135 3.26 8.55 8.89
C LYS A 135 3.78 7.11 8.82
N PHE A 136 3.09 6.23 8.10
CA PHE A 136 3.53 4.85 7.91
C PHE A 136 4.91 4.82 7.25
N LEU A 137 5.10 5.60 6.19
CA LEU A 137 6.39 5.71 5.49
C LEU A 137 7.47 6.35 6.35
N GLU A 138 7.15 7.33 7.19
CA GLU A 138 8.10 7.90 8.16
C GLU A 138 8.66 6.80 9.09
N VAL A 139 7.78 5.94 9.64
CA VAL A 139 8.19 4.81 10.48
C VAL A 139 8.95 3.77 9.67
N PHE A 140 8.46 3.40 8.48
CA PHE A 140 9.11 2.44 7.60
C PHE A 140 10.53 2.87 7.22
N VAL A 141 10.70 4.11 6.75
CA VAL A 141 12.01 4.66 6.37
C VAL A 141 12.91 4.84 7.59
N GLY A 142 12.34 5.19 8.74
CA GLY A 142 13.09 5.43 9.98
C GLY A 142 13.59 4.16 10.66
N GLN A 143 12.85 3.06 10.59
CA GLN A 143 13.13 1.84 11.34
C GLN A 143 13.22 0.59 10.44
N ALA A 144 12.22 0.38 9.57
CA ALA A 144 12.15 -0.84 8.76
C ALA A 144 13.27 -0.94 7.74
N VAL A 145 13.65 0.15 7.07
CA VAL A 145 14.70 0.10 6.03
C VAL A 145 16.04 -0.38 6.59
N ASP A 146 16.43 0.06 7.78
CA ASP A 146 17.69 -0.35 8.38
C ASP A 146 17.65 -1.83 8.77
N PHE A 147 16.50 -2.32 9.27
CA PHE A 147 16.25 -3.75 9.51
C PHE A 147 16.32 -4.58 8.22
N LEU A 148 15.65 -4.14 7.16
CA LEU A 148 15.68 -4.79 5.85
C LEU A 148 17.12 -4.86 5.29
N GLN A 149 17.90 -3.78 5.47
CA GLN A 149 19.29 -3.75 5.03
C GLN A 149 20.16 -4.75 5.80
N ALA A 150 19.94 -4.91 7.11
CA ALA A 150 20.70 -5.85 7.95
C ALA A 150 20.42 -7.32 7.59
N HIS A 151 19.22 -7.64 7.10
CA HIS A 151 18.76 -9.00 6.82
C HIS A 151 18.66 -9.35 5.33
N PHE A 152 19.07 -8.44 4.44
CA PHE A 152 18.92 -8.60 2.99
C PHE A 152 19.56 -9.88 2.46
N GLN A 153 20.81 -10.17 2.82
CA GLN A 153 21.56 -11.31 2.27
C GLN A 153 20.91 -12.66 2.59
N GLN A 154 20.23 -12.78 3.73
CA GLN A 154 19.60 -14.02 4.17
C GLN A 154 18.14 -14.14 3.70
N HIS A 155 17.48 -13.01 3.45
CA HIS A 155 16.04 -12.96 3.16
C HIS A 155 15.71 -12.07 1.95
N GLU A 156 16.54 -12.12 0.91
CA GLU A 156 16.48 -11.23 -0.26
C GLU A 156 15.06 -11.15 -0.86
N ASN A 157 14.44 -12.30 -1.15
CA ASN A 157 13.10 -12.35 -1.74
C ASN A 157 12.05 -11.65 -0.88
N ALA A 158 12.06 -11.89 0.43
CA ALA A 158 11.11 -11.26 1.35
C ALA A 158 11.32 -9.74 1.41
N VAL A 159 12.58 -9.29 1.45
CA VAL A 159 12.92 -7.86 1.45
C VAL A 159 12.50 -7.18 0.15
N ILE A 160 12.75 -7.81 -1.01
CA ILE A 160 12.33 -7.28 -2.31
C ILE A 160 10.80 -7.19 -2.38
N SER A 161 10.07 -8.22 -1.92
CA SER A 161 8.60 -8.20 -1.89
C SER A 161 8.06 -7.06 -1.03
N ILE A 162 8.64 -6.83 0.15
CA ILE A 162 8.27 -5.70 1.03
C ILE A 162 8.51 -4.36 0.31
N ILE A 163 9.64 -4.21 -0.36
CA ILE A 163 9.99 -2.97 -1.08
C ILE A 163 9.00 -2.74 -2.23
N LYS A 164 8.72 -3.75 -3.06
CA LYS A 164 7.74 -3.67 -4.15
C LYS A 164 6.35 -3.32 -3.63
N GLN A 165 5.92 -3.96 -2.55
CA GLN A 165 4.62 -3.69 -1.93
C GLN A 165 4.54 -2.25 -1.39
N THR A 166 5.62 -1.77 -0.78
CA THR A 166 5.70 -0.39 -0.26
C THR A 166 5.68 0.63 -1.39
N GLN A 167 6.30 0.33 -2.53
CA GLN A 167 6.27 1.18 -3.72
C GLN A 167 4.85 1.38 -4.28
N THR A 168 3.97 0.38 -4.19
CA THR A 168 2.57 0.56 -4.61
C THR A 168 1.88 1.62 -3.77
N SER A 169 2.15 1.62 -2.45
CA SER A 169 1.64 2.65 -1.54
C SER A 169 2.24 4.03 -1.82
N THR A 170 3.54 4.13 -2.15
CA THR A 170 4.18 5.42 -2.48
C THR A 170 3.62 6.03 -3.76
N ARG A 171 3.39 5.21 -4.79
CA ARG A 171 2.74 5.64 -6.05
C ARG A 171 1.36 6.23 -5.78
N GLN A 172 0.54 5.57 -4.96
CA GLN A 172 -0.80 6.07 -4.66
C GLN A 172 -0.76 7.39 -3.88
N LEU A 173 0.20 7.58 -2.96
CA LEU A 173 0.37 8.87 -2.29
C LEU A 173 0.72 9.99 -3.28
N GLY A 174 1.57 9.69 -4.28
CA GLY A 174 1.84 10.59 -5.41
C GLY A 174 0.56 10.97 -6.17
N ASN A 175 -0.27 9.97 -6.51
CA ASN A 175 -1.55 10.20 -7.19
C ASN A 175 -2.50 11.09 -6.38
N ILE A 176 -2.57 10.90 -5.06
CA ILE A 176 -3.40 11.73 -4.17
C ILE A 176 -2.89 13.18 -4.13
N ILE A 177 -1.58 13.40 -4.13
CA ILE A 177 -0.99 14.74 -4.22
C ILE A 177 -1.37 15.42 -5.54
N SER A 178 -1.20 14.71 -6.66
CA SER A 178 -1.55 15.21 -8.00
C SER A 178 -3.04 15.53 -8.11
N HIS A 179 -3.90 14.68 -7.56
CA HIS A 179 -5.33 14.94 -7.42
C HIS A 179 -5.61 16.23 -6.64
N GLY A 180 -4.99 16.39 -5.46
CA GLY A 180 -5.16 17.57 -4.63
C GLY A 180 -4.76 18.88 -5.34
N LYS A 181 -3.70 18.84 -6.15
CA LYS A 181 -3.27 19.98 -6.98
C LYS A 181 -4.31 20.32 -8.05
N ARG A 182 -4.81 19.31 -8.79
CA ARG A 182 -5.81 19.49 -9.86
C ARG A 182 -7.14 20.04 -9.32
N GLU A 183 -7.62 19.47 -8.22
CA GLU A 183 -8.88 19.87 -7.57
C GLU A 183 -8.76 21.15 -6.72
N LYS A 184 -7.56 21.76 -6.65
CA LYS A 184 -7.26 22.93 -5.81
C LYS A 184 -7.64 22.71 -4.33
N ASP A 185 -7.50 21.48 -3.84
CA ASP A 185 -7.83 21.13 -2.46
C ASP A 185 -6.76 21.65 -1.50
N SER A 186 -7.08 22.75 -0.81
CA SER A 186 -6.14 23.39 0.11
C SER A 186 -5.62 22.49 1.24
N ASN A 187 -6.35 21.45 1.65
CA ASN A 187 -5.89 20.55 2.71
C ASN A 187 -4.91 19.50 2.19
N LEU A 188 -5.16 18.95 1.00
CA LEU A 188 -4.22 18.03 0.35
C LEU A 188 -2.93 18.78 -0.06
N ILE A 189 -3.07 20.00 -0.59
CA ILE A 189 -1.92 20.85 -0.96
C ILE A 189 -1.05 21.16 0.26
N LYS A 190 -1.64 21.43 1.42
CA LYS A 190 -0.88 21.69 2.67
C LYS A 190 -0.08 20.49 3.17
N GLU A 191 -0.58 19.27 3.01
CA GLU A 191 0.13 18.04 3.45
C GLU A 191 1.15 17.56 2.40
N SER A 192 1.06 18.04 1.16
CA SER A 192 1.87 17.58 0.04
C SER A 192 3.39 17.72 0.26
N PRO A 193 3.94 18.84 0.79
CA PRO A 193 5.39 18.98 0.99
C PRO A 193 5.98 17.93 1.92
N ARG A 194 5.28 17.64 3.04
CA ARG A 194 5.71 16.61 4.00
C ARG A 194 5.71 15.24 3.35
N THR A 195 4.68 14.95 2.57
CA THR A 195 4.55 13.67 1.87
C THR A 195 5.65 13.51 0.82
N LYS A 196 5.87 14.50 -0.05
CA LYS A 196 6.93 14.46 -1.07
C LYS A 196 8.30 14.19 -0.47
N LYS A 197 8.64 14.89 0.62
CA LYS A 197 9.90 14.69 1.34
C LYS A 197 10.10 13.23 1.77
N ILE A 198 9.07 12.58 2.32
CA ILE A 198 9.23 11.18 2.74
C ILE A 198 9.28 10.21 1.55
N LEU A 199 8.58 10.50 0.45
CA LEU A 199 8.67 9.72 -0.79
C LEU A 199 10.08 9.77 -1.39
N GLU A 200 10.68 10.96 -1.48
CA GLU A 200 12.07 11.16 -1.93
C GLU A 200 13.06 10.43 -1.02
N THR A 201 12.87 10.54 0.30
CA THR A 201 13.72 9.86 1.28
C THR A 201 13.63 8.34 1.15
N PHE A 202 12.42 7.81 0.93
CA PHE A 202 12.22 6.38 0.67
C PHE A 202 12.99 5.94 -0.58
N VAL A 203 12.81 6.62 -1.71
CA VAL A 203 13.51 6.29 -2.96
C VAL A 203 15.02 6.31 -2.75
N HIS A 204 15.54 7.35 -2.11
CA HIS A 204 16.97 7.46 -1.83
C HIS A 204 17.48 6.28 -0.97
N LYS A 205 16.82 6.00 0.16
CA LYS A 205 17.24 4.91 1.05
C LYS A 205 17.16 3.54 0.39
N ILE A 206 16.12 3.25 -0.39
CA ILE A 206 16.01 1.97 -1.11
C ILE A 206 17.09 1.86 -2.20
N LYS A 207 17.39 2.94 -2.94
CA LYS A 207 18.51 2.95 -3.90
C LYS A 207 19.84 2.62 -3.22
N VAL A 208 20.09 3.17 -2.03
CA VAL A 208 21.29 2.87 -1.23
C VAL A 208 21.30 1.41 -0.77
N LEU A 209 20.19 0.89 -0.25
CA LEU A 209 20.05 -0.51 0.18
C LEU A 209 20.35 -1.48 -0.97
N MET A 210 19.78 -1.21 -2.15
CA MET A 210 19.98 -2.04 -3.34
C MET A 210 21.43 -2.03 -3.83
N ARG A 211 22.05 -0.83 -3.91
CA ARG A 211 23.45 -0.70 -4.31
C ARG A 211 24.41 -1.44 -3.39
N LYS A 212 24.19 -1.36 -2.07
CA LYS A 212 25.04 -2.04 -1.07
C LYS A 212 24.99 -3.56 -1.17
N ASN A 213 23.89 -4.11 -1.67
CA ASN A 213 23.70 -5.56 -1.78
C ASN A 213 23.96 -6.11 -3.18
N GLY A 214 24.49 -5.29 -4.11
CA GLY A 214 24.79 -5.74 -5.48
C GLY A 214 23.57 -5.98 -6.37
N CYS A 215 22.35 -5.77 -5.84
CA CYS A 215 21.09 -5.88 -6.59
C CYS A 215 20.75 -4.53 -7.23
N VAL A 216 21.57 -4.06 -8.17
CA VAL A 216 21.27 -2.84 -8.95
C VAL A 216 20.56 -3.23 -10.23
N THR A 217 19.32 -3.72 -10.17
CA THR A 217 18.53 -3.93 -11.41
C THR A 217 17.02 -4.12 -11.18
N ALA A 218 16.24 -3.67 -12.17
CA ALA A 218 14.81 -3.88 -12.45
C ALA A 218 13.73 -3.08 -11.69
N LEU A 219 13.96 -2.51 -10.50
CA LEU A 219 12.87 -1.83 -9.76
C LEU A 219 12.37 -0.50 -10.35
N TRP A 220 13.14 0.14 -11.23
CA TRP A 220 12.88 1.51 -11.71
C TRP A 220 12.97 1.68 -13.24
N ALA A 221 13.03 0.60 -14.02
CA ALA A 221 13.43 0.64 -15.44
C ALA A 221 12.28 0.43 -16.45
N GLY A 222 11.04 0.78 -16.14
CA GLY A 222 9.97 0.87 -17.14
C GLY A 222 9.68 2.33 -17.54
N ASN A 223 8.99 2.49 -18.67
CA ASN A 223 8.83 3.77 -19.35
C ASN A 223 7.60 4.55 -18.85
N LEU A 224 7.78 5.86 -18.66
CA LEU A 224 6.81 6.80 -18.12
C LEU A 224 5.60 7.01 -19.04
N LYS A 225 4.41 6.51 -18.67
CA LYS A 225 3.12 7.04 -19.17
C LYS A 225 2.26 7.46 -17.98
N MET A 226 1.72 8.67 -18.03
CA MET A 226 0.92 9.25 -16.95
C MET A 226 -0.49 8.66 -16.98
N LYS A 227 -1.02 8.24 -15.82
CA LYS A 227 -2.36 7.62 -15.71
C LYS A 227 -3.29 8.40 -14.78
N HIS A 228 -4.58 8.36 -15.08
CA HIS A 228 -5.66 8.81 -14.22
C HIS A 228 -5.77 7.92 -12.97
N ILE A 229 -6.51 8.39 -11.96
CA ILE A 229 -6.73 7.65 -10.69
C ILE A 229 -7.45 6.31 -10.93
N ASP A 230 -8.26 6.23 -11.98
CA ASP A 230 -8.93 5.00 -12.44
C ASP A 230 -8.05 4.07 -13.30
N GLY A 231 -6.82 4.50 -13.65
CA GLY A 231 -5.89 3.73 -14.49
C GLY A 231 -5.97 4.01 -15.98
N SER A 232 -6.82 4.93 -16.46
CA SER A 232 -6.81 5.35 -17.86
C SER A 232 -5.56 6.18 -18.20
N VAL A 233 -5.04 6.07 -19.42
CA VAL A 233 -3.80 6.74 -19.86
C VAL A 233 -4.10 8.18 -20.27
N VAL A 234 -3.27 9.12 -19.83
CA VAL A 234 -3.31 10.52 -20.27
C VAL A 234 -2.56 10.63 -21.59
N GLU A 235 -3.22 11.07 -22.66
CA GLU A 235 -2.56 11.42 -23.93
C GLU A 235 -1.84 12.78 -23.78
N ASP A 236 -0.51 12.77 -23.68
CA ASP A 236 0.31 13.99 -23.62
C ASP A 236 0.55 14.54 -25.04
N ASN A 237 -0.05 15.69 -25.34
CA ASN A 237 0.33 16.57 -26.44
C ASN A 237 0.99 17.82 -25.87
N LEU A 238 2.25 17.71 -25.41
CA LEU A 238 3.07 18.86 -25.04
C LEU A 238 4.52 18.62 -25.50
N GLU A 239 5.05 19.60 -26.24
CA GLU A 239 6.42 19.63 -26.79
C GLU A 239 7.47 19.60 -25.66
N PRO A 240 8.67 19.04 -25.91
CA PRO A 240 9.68 18.85 -24.88
C PRO A 240 10.42 20.16 -24.58
N ASP A 241 10.20 20.73 -23.40
CA ASP A 241 11.14 21.68 -22.79
C ASP A 241 12.20 20.89 -22.01
N GLU A 242 13.44 21.03 -22.44
CA GLU A 242 14.64 20.42 -21.85
C GLU A 242 14.99 21.09 -20.51
N GLU A 243 14.26 20.83 -19.42
CA GLU A 243 14.68 21.22 -18.06
C GLU A 243 13.81 20.58 -16.94
N ASP A 244 13.58 19.24 -16.93
CA ASP A 244 12.94 18.59 -15.76
C ASP A 244 13.15 17.06 -15.69
N GLU A 245 14.42 16.60 -15.75
CA GLU A 245 14.76 15.17 -15.73
C GLU A 245 15.03 14.56 -14.33
N GLU A 246 14.47 15.11 -13.25
CA GLU A 246 14.64 14.52 -11.90
C GLU A 246 13.39 14.59 -11.01
N ASN A 247 12.21 14.13 -11.44
CA ASN A 247 11.08 13.93 -10.51
C ASN A 247 10.04 12.89 -10.99
N ASP A 248 10.46 11.69 -11.43
CA ASP A 248 9.51 10.59 -11.55
C ASP A 248 9.39 9.82 -10.22
N VAL A 249 8.38 10.20 -9.45
CA VAL A 249 7.89 9.48 -8.28
C VAL A 249 6.48 8.97 -8.60
N GLY A 250 6.27 8.30 -9.74
CA GLY A 250 4.90 8.02 -10.14
C GLY A 250 4.60 6.97 -11.19
N SER A 251 5.53 6.55 -12.05
CA SER A 251 5.14 5.61 -13.11
C SER A 251 6.11 4.45 -13.26
N ASN A 252 5.65 3.26 -12.87
CA ASN A 252 6.00 2.05 -13.60
C ASN A 252 4.98 0.92 -13.39
N GLU A 253 4.57 0.37 -14.53
CA GLU A 253 3.62 -0.73 -14.68
C GLU A 253 4.37 -2.01 -15.03
N GLU A 254 3.89 -3.15 -14.55
CA GLU A 254 4.01 -4.42 -15.27
C GLU A 254 2.68 -5.17 -15.23
N GLU A 255 2.46 -5.84 -16.35
CA GLU A 255 1.25 -6.49 -16.84
C GLU A 255 0.89 -7.77 -16.07
N GLU A 256 -0.41 -8.07 -15.99
CA GLU A 256 -0.89 -9.41 -15.62
C GLU A 256 -0.91 -10.31 -16.88
N ASP A 257 -0.08 -11.35 -16.83
CA ASP A 257 -0.10 -12.52 -17.72
C ASP A 257 -1.41 -13.31 -17.55
N GLY A 258 -2.23 -13.32 -18.60
CA GLY A 258 -3.40 -14.16 -18.75
C GLY A 258 -3.18 -15.23 -19.82
N SER A 259 -2.58 -16.36 -19.42
CA SER A 259 -2.49 -17.59 -20.19
C SER A 259 -3.83 -18.35 -20.25
N GLY A 260 -4.21 -18.79 -21.47
CA GLY A 260 -5.23 -19.80 -21.77
C GLY A 260 -6.52 -19.23 -22.41
N THR A 261 -7.05 -19.71 -23.53
CA THR A 261 -6.82 -20.93 -24.31
C THR A 261 -7.43 -20.71 -25.71
N GLU A 262 -6.88 -21.40 -26.70
CA GLU A 262 -7.32 -21.54 -28.08
C GLU A 262 -8.83 -21.83 -28.23
N SER A 263 -9.45 -21.20 -29.23
CA SER A 263 -10.47 -21.87 -30.04
C SER A 263 -10.46 -21.29 -31.45
N GLU A 264 -10.01 -22.12 -32.38
CA GLU A 264 -10.14 -21.99 -33.82
C GLU A 264 -11.60 -21.73 -34.23
N SER A 265 -11.80 -20.82 -35.17
CA SER A 265 -12.89 -20.93 -36.13
C SER A 265 -12.49 -20.22 -37.41
N GLU A 266 -11.95 -21.02 -38.33
CA GLU A 266 -12.05 -20.78 -39.78
C GLU A 266 -13.52 -20.52 -40.13
N ASN A 267 -13.78 -19.51 -40.97
CA ASN A 267 -14.97 -19.49 -41.79
C ASN A 267 -14.63 -18.82 -43.12
N GLU A 268 -14.49 -19.68 -44.13
CA GLU A 268 -14.53 -19.37 -45.55
C GLU A 268 -15.95 -19.71 -46.06
N TYR A 269 -16.39 -18.99 -47.09
CA TYR A 269 -17.60 -19.17 -47.95
C TYR A 269 -18.93 -18.47 -47.56
N ASP A 270 -19.12 -17.28 -48.15
CA ASP A 270 -20.02 -16.98 -49.28
C ASP A 270 -21.45 -17.58 -49.30
N THR A 271 -22.48 -16.74 -49.23
CA THR A 271 -23.61 -16.71 -50.22
C THR A 271 -24.57 -15.51 -50.02
N ASP A 272 -24.91 -14.89 -51.16
CA ASP A 272 -26.17 -14.23 -51.55
C ASP A 272 -26.74 -13.04 -50.72
N GLU A 273 -26.59 -11.81 -51.23
CA GLU A 273 -27.59 -11.10 -52.09
C GLU A 273 -27.04 -9.77 -52.62
#